data_AF-K0SVF1-F1
#
_entry.id   AF-K0SVF1-F1
#
_cell.length_a   1.000
_cell.length_b   1.000
_cell.length_c   1.000
_cell.angle_alpha   90.00
_cell.angle_beta   90.00
_cell.angle_gamma   90.00
#
_symmetry.space_group_name_H-M   'P 1'
#
loop_
_entity.id
_entity.type
_entity.pdbx_description
1 polymer ?
#
loop_
_entity_poly.entity_id
_entity_poly.type
_entity_poly.pdbx_seq_one_letter_code
_entity_poly.pdbx_strand_id
1 'polypeptide(L)'
;MAKAFCHYETAAVSGDVSARFNLGSIEYNAGNYELALQHLLISAKLGDQDSLNAVKKMFTIGLATKADYSAALRGYQNAIEEMSSPDRNEVKALIGRAV
;
A
#
# COMPACT_ATOMS: atom_id res chain seq x y z
N MET A 1 11.69 -22.24 -9.58
CA MET A 1 12.14 -21.57 -8.33
C MET A 1 11.59 -20.14 -8.13
N ALA A 2 10.83 -19.53 -9.07
CA ALA A 2 10.42 -18.11 -8.96
C ALA A 2 9.15 -17.81 -8.13
N LYS A 3 8.23 -18.79 -7.94
CA LYS A 3 7.02 -18.59 -7.13
C LYS A 3 7.32 -18.33 -5.64
N ALA A 4 8.42 -18.88 -5.13
CA ALA A 4 8.83 -18.71 -3.74
C ALA A 4 9.22 -17.25 -3.44
N PHE A 5 10.05 -16.63 -4.29
CA PHE A 5 10.48 -15.23 -4.11
C PHE A 5 9.33 -14.23 -4.17
N CYS A 6 8.36 -14.42 -5.07
CA CYS A 6 7.20 -13.53 -5.16
C CYS A 6 6.33 -13.59 -3.88
N HIS A 7 6.18 -14.77 -3.28
CA HIS A 7 5.45 -14.91 -2.02
C HIS A 7 6.21 -14.30 -0.85
N TYR A 8 7.54 -14.43 -0.79
CA TYR A 8 8.33 -13.80 0.28
C TYR A 8 8.37 -12.27 0.16
N GLU A 9 8.52 -11.72 -1.05
CA GLU A 9 8.51 -10.28 -1.27
C GLU A 9 7.14 -9.68 -0.95
N THR A 10 6.05 -10.32 -1.42
CA THR A 10 4.69 -9.88 -1.10
C THR A 10 4.42 -10.00 0.40
N ALA A 11 4.83 -11.09 1.06
CA ALA A 11 4.67 -11.25 2.50
C ALA A 11 5.49 -10.22 3.30
N ALA A 12 6.71 -9.89 2.85
CA ALA A 12 7.55 -8.87 3.47
C ALA A 12 6.94 -7.46 3.32
N VAL A 13 6.47 -7.12 2.13
CA VAL A 13 5.78 -5.84 1.85
C VAL A 13 4.46 -5.77 2.62
N SER A 14 3.63 -6.82 2.59
CA SER A 14 2.39 -6.88 3.39
C SER A 14 2.63 -6.79 4.90
N GLY A 15 3.76 -7.30 5.38
CA GLY A 15 4.18 -7.17 6.78
C GLY A 15 4.53 -5.72 7.16
N ASP A 16 5.30 -5.03 6.32
CA ASP A 16 5.62 -3.60 6.49
C ASP A 16 4.34 -2.74 6.41
N VAL A 17 3.48 -3.03 5.43
CA VAL A 17 2.18 -2.37 5.24
C VAL A 17 1.28 -2.49 6.48
N SER A 18 1.10 -3.71 6.99
CA SER A 18 0.29 -3.94 8.20
C SER A 18 0.88 -3.25 9.42
N ALA A 19 2.21 -3.22 9.55
CA ALA A 19 2.89 -2.52 10.62
C ALA A 19 2.66 -1.00 10.54
N ARG A 20 2.71 -0.39 9.34
CA ARG A 20 2.41 1.04 9.16
C ARG A 20 0.95 1.37 9.45
N PHE A 21 0.01 0.51 9.05
CA PHE A 21 -1.40 0.70 9.40
C PHE A 21 -1.61 0.73 10.92
N ASN A 22 -1.00 -0.22 11.63
CA ASN A 22 -1.06 -0.27 13.10
C ASN A 22 -0.43 0.96 13.73
N LEU A 23 0.72 1.40 13.21
CA LEU A 23 1.39 2.62 13.70
C LEU A 23 0.50 3.86 13.50
N GLY A 24 -0.13 4.00 12.32
CA GLY A 24 -1.09 5.07 12.07
C GLY A 24 -2.30 5.03 13.01
N SER A 25 -2.79 3.84 13.34
CA SER A 25 -3.89 3.66 14.30
C SER A 25 -3.48 4.03 15.73
N ILE A 26 -2.25 3.70 16.14
CA ILE A 26 -1.69 4.06 17.45
C ILE A 26 -1.56 5.58 17.56
N GLU A 27 -0.98 6.24 16.56
CA GLU A 27 -0.85 7.70 16.52
C GLU A 27 -2.21 8.40 16.52
N TYR A 28 -3.21 7.84 15.83
CA TYR A 28 -4.57 8.36 15.83
C TYR A 28 -5.19 8.33 17.23
N ASN A 29 -5.01 7.22 17.95
CA ASN A 29 -5.50 7.06 19.32
C ASN A 29 -4.72 7.94 20.31
N ALA A 30 -3.45 8.25 20.03
CA ALA A 30 -2.65 9.19 20.80
C ALA A 30 -3.01 10.66 20.54
N GLY A 31 -3.89 10.94 19.58
CA GLY A 31 -4.27 12.31 19.17
C GLY A 31 -3.29 12.97 18.19
N ASN A 32 -2.28 12.23 17.73
CA ASN A 32 -1.28 12.69 16.77
C ASN A 32 -1.78 12.52 15.34
N TYR A 33 -2.86 13.23 14.98
CA TYR A 33 -3.59 13.00 13.73
C TYR A 33 -2.74 13.23 12.47
N GLU A 34 -1.81 14.19 12.47
CA GLU A 34 -0.93 14.41 11.32
C GLU A 34 0.01 13.23 11.07
N LEU A 35 0.61 12.68 12.14
CA LEU A 35 1.46 11.49 12.06
C LEU A 35 0.65 10.24 11.68
N ALA A 36 -0.54 10.09 12.25
CA ALA A 36 -1.47 9.04 11.88
C ALA A 36 -1.76 9.07 10.37
N LEU A 37 -2.10 10.25 9.85
CA LEU A 37 -2.37 10.45 8.43
C LEU A 37 -1.16 10.09 7.56
N GLN A 38 0.06 10.48 7.95
CA GLN A 38 1.28 10.13 7.21
C GLN A 38 1.49 8.62 7.11
N HIS A 39 1.36 7.89 8.22
CA HIS A 39 1.50 6.43 8.21
C HIS A 39 0.46 5.74 7.34
N LEU A 40 -0.80 6.19 7.43
CA LEU A 40 -1.91 5.66 6.63
C LEU A 40 -1.74 5.99 5.14
N LEU A 41 -1.25 7.18 4.78
CA LEU A 41 -0.98 7.55 3.39
C LEU A 41 0.09 6.67 2.76
N ILE A 42 1.16 6.35 3.48
CA ILE A 42 2.22 5.48 2.96
C ILE A 42 1.70 4.07 2.76
N SER A 43 0.99 3.53 3.75
CA SER A 43 0.40 2.19 3.68
C SER A 43 -0.63 2.07 2.53
N ALA A 44 -1.50 3.07 2.36
CA ALA A 44 -2.43 3.12 1.25
C ALA A 44 -1.71 3.16 -0.12
N LYS A 45 -0.61 3.91 -0.23
CA LYS A 45 0.24 3.96 -1.45
C LYS A 45 0.95 2.64 -1.75
N LEU A 46 1.03 1.73 -0.79
CA LEU A 46 1.58 0.38 -0.96
C LEU A 46 0.49 -0.66 -1.27
N GLY A 47 -0.76 -0.24 -1.46
CA GLY A 47 -1.86 -1.12 -1.83
C GLY A 47 -2.71 -1.61 -0.65
N ASP A 48 -2.63 -0.97 0.51
CA ASP A 48 -3.46 -1.34 1.67
C ASP A 48 -4.86 -0.72 1.65
N GLN A 49 -5.87 -1.56 1.60
CA GLN A 49 -7.27 -1.13 1.52
C GLN A 49 -7.76 -0.55 2.86
N ASP A 50 -7.29 -1.10 4.00
CA ASP A 50 -7.70 -0.64 5.32
C ASP A 50 -7.15 0.75 5.63
N SER A 51 -5.90 1.01 5.25
CA SER A 51 -5.29 2.33 5.35
C SER A 51 -6.01 3.35 4.46
N LEU A 52 -6.37 2.98 3.23
CA LEU A 52 -7.15 3.85 2.35
C LEU A 52 -8.52 4.20 2.95
N ASN A 53 -9.19 3.23 3.59
CA ASN A 53 -10.44 3.46 4.29
C ASN A 53 -10.26 4.36 5.52
N ALA A 54 -9.15 4.23 6.24
CA ALA A 54 -8.83 5.10 7.37
C ALA A 54 -8.57 6.55 6.91
N VAL A 55 -7.81 6.77 5.83
CA VAL A 55 -7.63 8.10 5.23
C VAL A 55 -8.98 8.70 4.79
N LYS A 56 -9.87 7.89 4.19
CA LYS A 56 -11.24 8.33 3.85
C LYS A 56 -12.01 8.79 5.09
N LYS A 57 -11.94 8.04 6.20
CA LYS A 57 -12.57 8.44 7.47
C LYS A 57 -12.01 9.77 7.96
N MET A 58 -10.68 9.92 7.98
CA MET A 58 -10.02 11.16 8.37
C MET A 58 -10.43 12.35 7.50
N PHE A 59 -10.59 12.15 6.19
CA PHE A 59 -11.12 13.16 5.29
C PHE A 59 -12.56 13.55 5.64
N THR A 60 -13.44 12.58 5.92
CA THR A 60 -14.85 12.87 6.26
C THR A 60 -15.03 13.63 7.59
N ILE A 61 -14.10 13.47 8.53
CA ILE A 61 -14.11 14.20 9.82
C ILE A 61 -13.28 15.48 9.79
N GLY A 62 -12.72 15.86 8.62
CA GLY A 62 -11.97 17.10 8.44
C GLY A 62 -10.52 17.07 8.90
N LEU A 63 -9.96 15.90 9.22
CA LEU A 63 -8.56 15.73 9.63
C LEU A 63 -7.59 15.49 8.47
N ALA A 64 -8.10 15.19 7.28
CA ALA A 64 -7.30 15.07 6.06
C ALA A 64 -7.87 15.98 4.97
N THR A 65 -7.01 16.46 4.07
CA THR A 65 -7.45 17.30 2.96
C THR A 65 -7.94 16.45 1.78
N LYS A 66 -8.65 17.08 0.85
CA LYS A 66 -9.02 16.45 -0.42
C LYS A 66 -7.79 15.98 -1.20
N ALA A 67 -6.69 16.74 -1.12
CA ALA A 67 -5.43 16.40 -1.76
C ALA A 67 -4.86 15.11 -1.18
N ASP A 68 -4.83 14.96 0.14
CA ASP A 68 -4.34 13.76 0.82
C ASP A 68 -5.13 12.51 0.40
N TYR A 69 -6.47 12.59 0.43
CA TYR A 69 -7.31 11.47 0.03
C TYR A 69 -7.12 11.10 -1.44
N SER A 70 -7.01 12.10 -2.33
CA SER A 70 -6.74 11.86 -3.75
C SER A 70 -5.36 11.23 -4.00
N ALA A 71 -4.34 11.63 -3.23
CA ALA A 71 -3.01 11.06 -3.31
C ALA A 71 -2.97 9.61 -2.81
N ALA A 72 -3.74 9.30 -1.75
CA ALA A 72 -3.91 7.94 -1.25
C ALA A 72 -4.54 7.02 -2.30
N LEU A 73 -5.65 7.48 -2.91
CA LEU A 73 -6.36 6.74 -3.96
C LEU A 73 -5.46 6.45 -5.16
N ARG A 74 -4.74 7.47 -5.65
CA ARG A 74 -3.83 7.31 -6.78
C ARG A 74 -2.70 6.33 -6.48
N GLY A 75 -2.10 6.44 -5.28
CA GLY A 75 -1.06 5.51 -4.85
C GLY A 75 -1.54 4.08 -4.76
N TYR A 76 -2.73 3.87 -4.19
CA TYR A 76 -3.36 2.57 -4.08
C TYR A 76 -3.61 1.92 -5.45
N GLN A 77 -4.15 2.70 -6.40
CA GLN A 77 -4.36 2.24 -7.78
C GLN A 77 -3.04 1.86 -8.46
N ASN A 78 -2.01 2.70 -8.35
CA ASN A 78 -0.69 2.40 -8.88
C ASN A 78 -0.11 1.11 -8.26
N ALA A 79 -0.25 0.90 -6.96
CA ALA A 79 0.24 -0.32 -6.31
C ALA A 79 -0.45 -1.58 -6.83
N ILE A 80 -1.77 -1.53 -7.05
CA ILE A 80 -2.51 -2.64 -7.66
C ILE A 80 -2.07 -2.88 -9.10
N GLU A 81 -1.91 -1.81 -9.90
CA GLU A 81 -1.42 -1.94 -11.27
C GLU A 81 -0.03 -2.57 -11.30
N GLU A 82 0.93 -2.11 -10.49
CA GLU A 82 2.28 -2.69 -10.39
C GLU A 82 2.29 -4.16 -9.92
N MET A 83 1.30 -4.58 -9.15
CA MET A 83 1.10 -5.99 -8.79
C MET A 83 0.48 -6.81 -9.94
N SER A 84 -0.28 -6.17 -10.83
CA SER A 84 -0.97 -6.78 -11.98
C SER A 84 -0.22 -6.65 -13.31
N SER A 85 0.82 -5.81 -13.38
CA SER A 85 1.51 -5.47 -14.62
C SER A 85 2.13 -6.70 -15.30
N PRO A 86 1.86 -6.91 -16.61
CA PRO A 86 2.39 -8.05 -17.36
C PRO A 86 3.92 -8.01 -17.56
N ASP A 87 4.59 -6.90 -17.28
CA ASP A 87 6.06 -6.79 -17.27
C ASP A 87 6.71 -7.80 -16.30
N ARG A 88 6.01 -8.12 -15.19
CA ARG A 88 6.42 -9.21 -14.28
C ARG A 88 6.15 -10.62 -14.83
N ASN A 89 5.27 -10.75 -15.83
CA ASN A 89 5.02 -12.01 -16.55
C ASN A 89 5.96 -12.19 -17.75
N GLU A 90 6.54 -11.14 -18.34
CA GLU A 90 7.51 -11.27 -19.44
C GLU A 90 8.86 -11.84 -18.99
N VAL A 91 9.21 -11.71 -17.71
CA VAL A 91 10.34 -12.45 -17.13
C VAL A 91 10.13 -13.96 -17.27
N LYS A 92 8.90 -14.50 -17.27
CA LYS A 92 8.66 -15.94 -17.52
C LYS A 92 8.84 -16.35 -18.98
N ALA A 93 8.64 -15.45 -19.94
CA ALA A 93 8.71 -15.77 -21.36
C ALA A 93 10.16 -15.87 -21.87
N LEU A 94 11.08 -15.08 -21.29
CA LEU A 94 12.50 -15.10 -21.66
C LEU A 94 13.27 -16.31 -21.10
N ILE A 95 12.85 -16.88 -19.97
CA ILE A 95 13.44 -18.11 -19.39
C ILE A 95 12.90 -19.41 -20.02
N GLY A 96 11.86 -19.32 -20.87
CA GLY A 96 11.26 -20.47 -21.56
C GLY A 96 11.85 -20.76 -22.94
N ARG A 97 12.88 -20.03 -23.38
CA ARG A 97 13.46 -20.13 -24.74
C ARG A 97 14.91 -20.61 -24.78
N ALA A 98 15.44 -21.13 -23.68
CA ALA A 98 16.82 -21.59 -23.54
C ALA A 98 16.95 -23.07 -23.11
N VAL A 99 16.01 -23.93 -23.50
CA VAL A 99 16.22 -25.39 -23.51
C VAL A 99 15.58 -26.02 -24.73
#